data_AF-A0A6G0KBU2-F1
#
_entry.id   AF-A0A6G0KBU2-F1
#
_cell.length_a   1.000
_cell.length_b   1.000
_cell.length_c   1.000
_cell.angle_alpha   90.00
_cell.angle_beta   90.00
_cell.angle_gamma   90.00
#
_symmetry.space_group_name_H-M   'P 1'
#
loop_
_entity.id
_entity.type
_entity.pdbx_description
1 polymer ?
#
loop_
_entity_poly.entity_id
_entity_poly.type
_entity_poly.pdbx_seq_one_letter_code
_entity_poly.pdbx_strand_id
1 'polypeptide(L)'
;MWKRCKDGKEDLGAILKSVKSSFDDDLLTALCEASWGVSKSDLTDEFLMEQIHSITDSYQNQVLPPVNELFLNELKMNMDNTDIQSRVTDYVISCNKLIKEYGLSSFFEDDKGTKKKWKLLVNSLPAGLKQKVQNEIEYRYPDAQTSVLKLSKLINHQALEQAIEDRALNRARQAARKPKMREQLPFQRKKRHADVQQQKPDKRPKKFAVRNVEKITSKDQPKSKGTPKTGCFHCSGSHYLNDCPTATKEDRDRLTAEHSKKAGKPQRKGTPNL
;
A
#
# COMPACT_ATOMS: atom_id res chain seq x y z
N MET A 1 -38.02 -1.42 -13.95
CA MET A 1 -39.26 -2.17 -14.24
C MET A 1 -40.45 -1.66 -13.44
N TRP A 2 -40.39 -1.56 -12.10
CA TRP A 2 -41.48 -0.99 -11.28
C TRP A 2 -42.01 0.39 -11.75
N LYS A 3 -41.11 1.28 -12.19
CA LYS A 3 -41.49 2.62 -12.70
C LYS A 3 -42.17 2.63 -14.09
N ARG A 4 -42.20 1.52 -14.84
CA ARG A 4 -42.93 1.42 -16.13
C ARG A 4 -44.36 0.90 -15.97
N CYS A 5 -44.67 0.18 -14.89
CA CYS A 5 -45.99 -0.42 -14.63
C CYS A 5 -47.02 0.52 -14.00
N LYS A 6 -46.63 1.69 -13.47
CA LYS A 6 -47.58 2.57 -12.78
C LYS A 6 -48.41 3.43 -13.76
N ASP A 7 -47.87 3.65 -14.96
CA ASP A 7 -48.48 4.49 -15.99
C ASP A 7 -49.19 3.68 -17.10
N GLY A 8 -48.80 2.41 -17.30
CA GLY A 8 -49.48 1.47 -18.16
C GLY A 8 -50.37 0.57 -17.33
N LYS A 9 -51.68 0.54 -17.61
CA LYS A 9 -52.71 -0.36 -17.04
C LYS A 9 -52.46 -1.86 -17.31
N GLU A 10 -51.20 -2.28 -17.37
CA GLU A 10 -50.80 -3.64 -17.68
C GLU A 10 -50.97 -4.52 -16.45
N ASP A 11 -51.58 -5.70 -16.65
CA ASP A 11 -51.75 -6.70 -15.61
C ASP A 11 -50.39 -7.23 -15.15
N LEU A 12 -50.08 -7.03 -13.87
CA LEU A 12 -48.83 -7.48 -13.26
C LEU A 12 -48.66 -9.00 -13.38
N GLY A 13 -49.77 -9.76 -13.37
CA GLY A 13 -49.77 -11.22 -13.56
C GLY A 13 -49.37 -11.65 -14.96
N ALA A 14 -49.67 -10.84 -15.99
CA ALA A 14 -49.27 -11.11 -17.37
C ALA A 14 -47.77 -10.79 -17.63
N ILE A 15 -47.14 -9.98 -16.79
CA ILE A 15 -45.74 -9.54 -16.94
C ILE A 15 -44.79 -10.38 -16.08
N LEU A 16 -45.23 -10.82 -14.91
CA LEU A 16 -44.41 -11.61 -13.99
C LEU A 16 -44.37 -13.07 -14.44
N LYS A 17 -43.17 -13.55 -14.79
CA LYS A 17 -42.94 -14.97 -15.01
C LYS A 17 -42.97 -15.69 -13.67
N SER A 18 -43.69 -16.82 -13.62
CA SER A 18 -43.71 -17.68 -12.45
C SER A 18 -42.30 -18.13 -12.06
N VAL A 19 -42.06 -18.18 -10.75
CA VAL A 19 -40.78 -18.67 -10.20
C VAL A 19 -40.60 -20.15 -10.57
N LYS A 20 -41.68 -20.94 -10.44
CA LYS A 20 -41.71 -22.35 -10.84
C LYS A 20 -41.30 -22.58 -12.28
N SER A 21 -41.71 -21.72 -13.21
CA SER A 21 -41.35 -21.86 -14.64
C SER A 21 -39.93 -21.41 -14.98
N SER A 22 -39.19 -20.85 -14.01
CA SER A 22 -37.79 -20.46 -14.17
C SER A 22 -36.81 -21.59 -13.84
N PHE A 23 -37.28 -22.67 -13.20
CA PHE A 23 -36.48 -23.84 -12.89
C PHE A 23 -36.62 -24.92 -13.97
N ASP A 24 -35.57 -25.72 -14.09
CA ASP A 24 -35.60 -26.94 -14.89
C ASP A 24 -36.57 -27.97 -14.28
N ASP A 25 -37.33 -28.65 -15.13
CA ASP A 25 -38.44 -29.51 -14.71
C ASP A 25 -37.95 -30.80 -14.03
N ASP A 26 -36.83 -31.35 -14.49
CA ASP A 26 -36.17 -32.52 -13.91
C ASP A 26 -35.54 -32.15 -12.55
N LEU A 27 -34.91 -30.96 -12.47
CA LEU A 27 -34.39 -30.42 -11.22
C LEU A 27 -35.49 -30.25 -10.15
N LEU A 28 -36.65 -29.68 -10.49
CA LEU A 28 -37.76 -29.54 -9.55
C LEU A 28 -38.29 -30.89 -9.08
N THR A 29 -38.38 -31.86 -9.99
CA THR A 29 -38.83 -33.22 -9.65
C THR A 29 -37.88 -33.86 -8.65
N ALA A 30 -36.57 -33.78 -8.90
CA ALA A 30 -35.55 -34.30 -7.98
C ALA A 30 -35.59 -33.59 -6.61
N LEU A 31 -35.77 -32.27 -6.56
CA LEU A 31 -35.85 -31.53 -5.30
C LEU A 31 -37.11 -31.88 -4.50
N CYS A 32 -38.25 -32.05 -5.17
CA CYS A 32 -39.49 -32.52 -4.56
C CYS A 32 -39.32 -33.89 -3.90
N GLU A 33 -38.70 -34.85 -4.60
CA GLU A 33 -38.55 -36.22 -4.13
C GLU A 33 -37.44 -36.37 -3.08
N ALA A 34 -36.28 -35.74 -3.31
CA ALA A 34 -35.07 -35.97 -2.53
C ALA A 34 -34.92 -35.01 -1.34
N SER A 35 -35.47 -33.80 -1.41
CA SER A 35 -35.19 -32.73 -0.44
C SER A 35 -36.42 -32.24 0.31
N TRP A 36 -37.55 -32.04 -0.38
CA TRP A 36 -38.72 -31.38 0.21
C TRP A 36 -39.84 -32.34 0.63
N GLY A 37 -39.97 -33.51 -0.01
CA GLY A 37 -41.06 -34.45 0.25
C GLY A 37 -42.44 -33.89 -0.13
N VAL A 38 -42.49 -32.95 -1.07
CA VAL A 38 -43.72 -32.25 -1.51
C VAL A 38 -44.06 -32.64 -2.94
N SER A 39 -45.35 -32.83 -3.23
CA SER A 39 -45.82 -33.09 -4.60
C SER A 39 -45.58 -31.88 -5.50
N LYS A 40 -45.25 -32.13 -6.77
CA LYS A 40 -45.07 -31.09 -7.79
C LYS A 40 -46.34 -30.25 -8.03
N SER A 41 -47.53 -30.79 -7.73
CA SER A 41 -48.80 -30.06 -7.77
C SER A 41 -48.89 -28.97 -6.71
N ASP A 42 -48.24 -29.17 -5.57
CA ASP A 42 -48.38 -28.33 -4.38
C ASP A 42 -47.26 -27.28 -4.30
N LEU A 43 -46.32 -27.32 -5.24
CA LEU A 43 -45.31 -26.28 -5.43
C LEU A 43 -45.96 -24.96 -5.87
N THR A 44 -46.01 -24.02 -4.93
CA THR A 44 -46.35 -22.62 -5.15
C THR A 44 -45.09 -21.78 -5.34
N ASP A 45 -45.21 -20.65 -6.04
CA ASP A 45 -44.09 -19.70 -6.16
C ASP A 45 -43.67 -19.14 -4.80
N GLU A 46 -44.62 -19.00 -3.86
CA GLU A 46 -44.36 -18.61 -2.46
C GLU A 46 -43.40 -19.61 -1.79
N PHE A 47 -43.71 -20.91 -1.88
CA PHE A 47 -42.87 -21.97 -1.31
C PHE A 47 -41.48 -21.99 -1.93
N LEU A 48 -41.38 -21.85 -3.27
CA LEU A 48 -40.08 -21.80 -3.94
C LEU A 48 -39.25 -20.60 -3.49
N MET A 49 -39.88 -19.44 -3.31
CA MET A 49 -39.21 -18.27 -2.76
C MET A 49 -38.75 -18.50 -1.32
N GLU A 50 -39.56 -19.11 -0.46
CA GLU A 50 -39.16 -19.48 0.90
C GLU A 50 -37.95 -20.43 0.91
N GLN A 51 -37.92 -21.42 0.01
CA GLN A 51 -36.78 -22.34 -0.11
C GLN A 51 -35.52 -21.64 -0.63
N ILE A 52 -35.66 -20.74 -1.61
CA ILE A 52 -34.55 -19.91 -2.09
C ILE A 52 -33.99 -19.08 -0.94
N HIS A 53 -34.86 -18.39 -0.19
CA HIS A 53 -34.46 -17.58 0.97
C HIS A 53 -33.77 -18.45 2.04
N SER A 54 -34.32 -19.62 2.34
CA SER A 54 -33.73 -20.57 3.29
C SER A 54 -32.32 -20.97 2.89
N ILE A 55 -32.07 -21.24 1.60
CA ILE A 55 -30.74 -21.59 1.09
C ILE A 55 -29.82 -20.37 1.13
N THR A 56 -30.26 -19.20 0.66
CA THR A 56 -29.42 -17.99 0.59
C THR A 56 -29.04 -17.43 1.96
N ASP A 57 -29.89 -17.66 2.96
CA ASP A 57 -29.68 -17.21 4.34
C ASP A 57 -29.01 -18.29 5.21
N SER A 58 -28.77 -19.48 4.63
CA SER A 58 -28.00 -20.54 5.28
C SER A 58 -26.50 -20.31 5.05
N TYR A 59 -25.74 -20.49 6.12
CA TYR A 59 -24.29 -20.51 6.05
C TYR A 59 -23.82 -21.81 5.40
N GLN A 60 -22.62 -21.82 4.80
CA GLN A 60 -22.13 -22.94 4.00
C GLN A 60 -22.33 -24.31 4.70
N ASN A 61 -23.05 -25.20 4.02
CA ASN A 61 -23.40 -26.55 4.51
C ASN A 61 -24.15 -26.58 5.85
N GLN A 62 -24.79 -25.47 6.26
CA GLN A 62 -25.37 -25.30 7.60
C GLN A 62 -24.34 -25.58 8.72
N VAL A 63 -23.05 -25.30 8.50
CA VAL A 63 -22.00 -25.33 9.55
C VAL A 63 -21.38 -23.94 9.79
N LEU A 64 -21.55 -23.38 11.00
CA LEU A 64 -21.19 -21.99 11.28
C LEU A 64 -19.66 -21.89 11.35
N PRO A 65 -19.00 -21.19 10.42
CA PRO A 65 -17.55 -21.08 10.45
C PRO A 65 -17.10 -20.23 11.64
N PRO A 66 -15.82 -20.31 12.04
CA PRO A 66 -15.23 -19.40 13.02
C PRO A 66 -15.16 -17.98 12.45
N VAL A 67 -16.27 -17.23 12.55
CA VAL A 67 -16.49 -15.94 11.86
C VAL A 67 -15.37 -14.94 12.11
N ASN A 68 -14.86 -14.84 13.34
CA ASN A 68 -13.77 -13.89 13.64
C ASN A 68 -12.48 -14.23 12.87
N GLU A 69 -12.09 -15.51 12.86
CA GLU A 69 -10.88 -15.97 12.19
C GLU A 69 -11.02 -15.90 10.67
N LEU A 70 -12.19 -16.25 10.16
CA LEU A 70 -12.53 -16.14 8.75
C LEU A 70 -12.29 -14.72 8.23
N PHE A 71 -12.89 -13.72 8.89
CA PHE A 71 -12.74 -12.32 8.48
C PHE A 71 -11.30 -11.83 8.67
N LEU A 72 -10.62 -12.20 9.75
CA LEU A 72 -9.21 -11.84 9.95
C LEU A 72 -8.31 -12.36 8.83
N ASN A 73 -8.59 -13.54 8.28
CA ASN A 73 -7.79 -14.18 7.26
C ASN A 73 -8.11 -13.67 5.84
N GLU A 74 -9.37 -13.43 5.54
CA GLU A 74 -9.84 -13.12 4.18
C GLU A 74 -10.09 -11.62 3.94
N LEU A 75 -10.58 -10.87 4.95
CA LEU A 75 -10.91 -9.46 4.80
C LEU A 75 -9.65 -8.59 4.95
N LYS A 76 -9.02 -8.26 3.82
CA LYS A 76 -7.79 -7.45 3.79
C LYS A 76 -7.97 -6.13 3.06
N MET A 77 -7.52 -5.05 3.68
CA MET A 77 -7.48 -3.73 3.05
C MET A 77 -6.25 -3.63 2.12
N ASN A 78 -6.47 -3.30 0.84
CA ASN A 78 -5.39 -3.13 -0.13
C ASN A 78 -4.61 -1.83 0.10
N MET A 79 -3.51 -1.89 0.84
CA MET A 79 -2.70 -0.71 1.18
C MET A 79 -1.88 -0.14 0.00
N ASP A 80 -1.76 -0.87 -1.10
CA ASP A 80 -1.05 -0.39 -2.30
C ASP A 80 -1.87 0.63 -3.10
N ASN A 81 -3.20 0.65 -2.91
CA ASN A 81 -4.05 1.70 -3.46
C ASN A 81 -3.83 3.02 -2.70
N THR A 82 -3.33 4.03 -3.41
CA THR A 82 -3.07 5.37 -2.87
C THR A 82 -4.35 6.20 -2.68
N ASP A 83 -5.43 5.87 -3.38
CA ASP A 83 -6.73 6.48 -3.16
C ASP A 83 -7.38 5.85 -1.92
N ILE A 84 -7.42 6.63 -0.85
CA ILE A 84 -7.92 6.21 0.46
C ILE A 84 -9.42 5.92 0.41
N GLN A 85 -10.20 6.74 -0.29
CA GLN A 85 -11.65 6.58 -0.38
C GLN A 85 -12.00 5.31 -1.16
N SER A 86 -11.33 5.10 -2.30
CA SER A 86 -11.48 3.87 -3.08
C SER A 86 -11.12 2.66 -2.22
N ARG A 87 -9.96 2.68 -1.56
CA ARG A 87 -9.48 1.58 -0.72
C ARG A 87 -10.45 1.23 0.42
N VAL A 88 -11.01 2.22 1.11
CA VAL A 88 -11.98 1.99 2.18
C VAL A 88 -13.31 1.47 1.62
N THR A 89 -13.73 1.98 0.46
CA THR A 89 -14.94 1.51 -0.22
C THR A 89 -14.79 0.05 -0.65
N ASP A 90 -13.69 -0.29 -1.31
CA ASP A 90 -13.37 -1.65 -1.75
C ASP A 90 -13.29 -2.63 -0.57
N TYR A 91 -12.76 -2.18 0.56
CA TYR A 91 -12.72 -2.95 1.80
C TYR A 91 -14.13 -3.26 2.34
N VAL A 92 -15.01 -2.26 2.38
CA VAL A 92 -16.41 -2.46 2.81
C VAL A 92 -17.17 -3.35 1.82
N ILE A 93 -16.92 -3.20 0.52
CA ILE A 93 -17.48 -4.09 -0.51
C ILE A 93 -17.01 -5.53 -0.29
N SER A 94 -15.72 -5.74 -0.01
CA SER A 94 -15.14 -7.06 0.25
C SER A 94 -15.78 -7.72 1.47
N CYS A 95 -15.99 -6.95 2.55
CA CYS A 95 -16.72 -7.43 3.73
C CYS A 95 -18.15 -7.88 3.38
N ASN A 96 -18.89 -7.08 2.60
CA ASN A 96 -20.25 -7.44 2.19
C ASN A 96 -20.29 -8.65 1.24
N LYS A 97 -19.28 -8.83 0.38
CA LYS A 97 -19.16 -10.02 -0.47
C LYS A 97 -18.93 -11.27 0.36
N LEU A 98 -18.02 -11.20 1.34
CA LEU A 98 -17.71 -12.31 2.23
C LEU A 98 -18.93 -12.71 3.09
N ILE A 99 -19.67 -11.72 3.60
CA ILE A 99 -20.94 -11.98 4.30
C ILE A 99 -21.92 -12.77 3.42
N LYS A 100 -22.03 -12.42 2.14
CA LYS A 100 -22.94 -13.11 1.20
C LYS A 100 -22.45 -14.51 0.83
N GLU A 101 -21.16 -14.66 0.56
CA GLU A 101 -20.54 -15.93 0.17
C GLU A 101 -20.67 -17.01 1.23
N TYR A 102 -20.60 -16.60 2.50
CA TYR A 102 -20.76 -17.49 3.64
C TYR A 102 -22.18 -17.51 4.22
N GLY A 103 -23.18 -16.91 3.56
CA GLY A 103 -24.58 -16.92 4.00
C GLY A 103 -24.80 -16.29 5.38
N LEU A 104 -24.02 -15.27 5.73
CA LEU A 104 -24.05 -14.61 7.04
C LEU A 104 -24.93 -13.36 7.06
N SER A 105 -25.69 -13.07 5.99
CA SER A 105 -26.44 -11.82 5.83
C SER A 105 -27.37 -11.54 7.01
N SER A 106 -28.17 -12.55 7.40
CA SER A 106 -29.15 -12.48 8.48
C SER A 106 -28.53 -12.15 9.85
N PHE A 107 -27.27 -12.53 10.10
CA PHE A 107 -26.56 -12.23 11.36
C PHE A 107 -26.27 -10.74 11.57
N PHE A 108 -26.40 -9.92 10.53
CA PHE A 108 -26.00 -8.52 10.54
C PHE A 108 -27.14 -7.53 10.30
N GLU A 109 -28.39 -8.01 10.26
CA GLU A 109 -29.57 -7.18 9.99
C GLU A 109 -30.06 -6.42 11.21
N ASP A 110 -29.90 -6.99 12.41
CA ASP A 110 -30.31 -6.38 13.67
C ASP A 110 -29.22 -5.46 14.27
N ASP A 111 -29.58 -4.72 15.31
CA ASP A 111 -28.65 -3.81 16.00
C ASP A 111 -27.46 -4.56 16.63
N LYS A 112 -27.68 -5.80 17.11
CA LYS A 112 -26.60 -6.63 17.66
C LYS A 112 -25.65 -7.09 16.55
N GLY A 113 -26.20 -7.44 15.40
CA GLY A 113 -25.50 -7.76 14.17
C GLY A 113 -24.67 -6.59 13.69
N THR A 114 -25.24 -5.39 13.63
CA THR A 114 -24.50 -4.17 13.32
C THR A 114 -23.32 -3.96 14.28
N LYS A 115 -23.52 -4.22 15.58
CA LYS A 115 -22.45 -4.22 16.59
C LYS A 115 -21.36 -5.28 16.35
N LYS A 116 -21.73 -6.47 15.87
CA LYS A 116 -20.74 -7.51 15.50
C LYS A 116 -20.01 -7.13 14.21
N LYS A 117 -20.71 -6.57 13.23
CA LYS A 117 -20.17 -6.17 11.93
C LYS A 117 -19.09 -5.11 12.04
N TRP A 118 -19.29 -4.07 12.85
CA TRP A 118 -18.23 -3.07 13.03
C TRP A 118 -17.00 -3.69 13.70
N LYS A 119 -17.17 -4.61 14.67
CA LYS A 119 -16.05 -5.29 15.32
C LYS A 119 -15.24 -6.10 14.30
N LEU A 120 -15.90 -6.84 13.41
CA LEU A 120 -15.24 -7.57 12.33
C LEU A 120 -14.48 -6.62 11.39
N LEU A 121 -15.13 -5.52 10.99
CA LEU A 121 -14.52 -4.49 10.13
C LEU A 121 -13.29 -3.86 10.78
N VAL A 122 -13.32 -3.51 12.07
CA VAL A 122 -12.17 -2.88 12.76
C VAL A 122 -11.08 -3.90 13.06
N ASN A 123 -11.44 -5.11 13.48
CA ASN A 123 -10.47 -6.13 13.85
C ASN A 123 -9.63 -6.62 12.67
N SER A 124 -10.18 -6.58 11.45
CA SER A 124 -9.53 -7.01 10.21
C SER A 124 -8.77 -5.87 9.50
N LEU A 125 -8.72 -4.67 10.10
CA LEU A 125 -7.88 -3.58 9.57
C LEU A 125 -6.38 -3.84 9.80
N PRO A 126 -5.51 -3.24 8.97
CA PRO A 126 -4.07 -3.21 9.22
C PRO A 126 -3.75 -2.68 10.63
N ALA A 127 -2.79 -3.30 11.32
CA ALA A 127 -2.54 -3.10 12.75
C ALA A 127 -2.43 -1.62 13.18
N GLY A 128 -1.69 -0.80 12.42
CA GLY A 128 -1.56 0.64 12.73
C GLY A 128 -2.87 1.42 12.61
N LEU A 129 -3.66 1.13 11.57
CA LEU A 129 -4.96 1.77 11.35
C LEU A 129 -6.01 1.27 12.35
N LYS A 130 -6.01 -0.03 12.63
CA LYS A 130 -6.86 -0.67 13.64
C LYS A 130 -6.72 0.04 14.99
N GLN A 131 -5.50 0.24 15.46
CA GLN A 131 -5.25 0.88 16.75
C GLN A 131 -5.78 2.31 16.80
N LYS A 132 -5.52 3.12 15.76
CA LYS A 132 -6.01 4.51 15.67
C LYS A 132 -7.53 4.58 15.66
N VAL A 133 -8.19 3.75 14.83
CA VAL A 133 -9.65 3.71 14.73
C VAL A 133 -10.28 3.24 16.05
N GLN A 134 -9.71 2.21 16.70
CA GLN A 134 -10.21 1.71 17.98
C GLN A 134 -10.15 2.78 19.07
N ASN A 135 -9.05 3.52 19.16
CA ASN A 135 -8.88 4.61 20.12
C ASN A 135 -9.90 5.75 19.89
N GLU A 136 -10.13 6.14 18.64
CA GLU A 136 -11.15 7.15 18.32
C GLU A 136 -12.57 6.70 18.66
N ILE A 137 -12.90 5.44 18.45
CA ILE A 137 -14.21 4.88 18.83
C ILE A 137 -14.38 4.88 20.35
N GLU A 138 -13.33 4.52 21.09
CA GLU A 138 -13.39 4.38 22.55
C GLU A 138 -13.56 5.72 23.27
N TYR A 139 -12.85 6.77 22.82
CA TYR A 139 -12.80 8.04 23.55
C TYR A 139 -13.60 9.18 22.92
N ARG A 140 -13.90 9.14 21.61
CA ARG A 140 -14.42 10.30 20.89
C ARG A 140 -15.70 10.04 20.09
N TYR A 141 -15.79 8.90 19.43
CA TYR A 141 -16.87 8.57 18.50
C TYR A 141 -17.46 7.17 18.76
N PRO A 142 -18.05 6.92 19.95
CA PRO A 142 -18.67 5.62 20.26
C PRO A 142 -19.87 5.31 19.35
N ASP A 143 -20.50 6.34 18.80
CA ASP A 143 -21.63 6.24 17.87
C ASP A 143 -21.23 5.69 16.49
N ALA A 144 -19.93 5.60 16.17
CA ALA A 144 -19.45 4.91 14.98
C ALA A 144 -19.78 3.40 14.99
N GLN A 145 -20.01 2.82 16.18
CA GLN A 145 -20.36 1.41 16.35
C GLN A 145 -21.77 1.06 15.87
N THR A 146 -22.65 2.05 15.67
CA THR A 146 -24.06 1.81 15.30
C THR A 146 -24.30 1.95 13.80
N SER A 147 -23.29 2.35 13.02
CA SER A 147 -23.48 2.58 11.58
C SER A 147 -22.21 2.33 10.80
N VAL A 148 -22.31 1.46 9.79
CA VAL A 148 -21.24 1.21 8.82
C VAL A 148 -20.80 2.51 8.11
N LEU A 149 -21.74 3.43 7.88
CA LEU A 149 -21.43 4.73 7.26
C LEU A 149 -20.54 5.59 8.16
N LYS A 150 -20.90 5.73 9.44
CA LYS A 150 -20.11 6.49 10.42
C LYS A 150 -18.72 5.87 10.58
N LEU A 151 -18.66 4.54 10.71
CA LEU A 151 -17.40 3.81 10.78
C LEU A 151 -16.53 4.04 9.54
N SER A 152 -17.10 3.95 8.34
CA SER A 152 -16.34 4.15 7.10
C SER A 152 -15.78 5.56 6.99
N LYS A 153 -16.53 6.58 7.43
CA LYS A 153 -16.04 7.96 7.51
C LYS A 153 -14.86 8.09 8.48
N LEU A 154 -14.95 7.45 9.66
CA LEU A 154 -13.88 7.44 10.65
C LEU A 154 -12.62 6.73 10.13
N ILE A 155 -12.77 5.56 9.51
CA ILE A 155 -11.67 4.81 8.90
C ILE A 155 -10.99 5.65 7.82
N ASN A 156 -11.76 6.32 6.96
CA ASN A 156 -11.24 7.22 5.93
C ASN A 156 -10.42 8.36 6.53
N HIS A 157 -10.93 9.01 7.57
CA HIS A 157 -10.22 10.10 8.24
C HIS A 157 -8.91 9.60 8.86
N GLN A 158 -8.93 8.50 9.60
CA GLN A 158 -7.73 7.93 10.23
C GLN A 158 -6.71 7.43 9.22
N ALA A 159 -7.16 6.86 8.10
CA ALA A 159 -6.30 6.44 7.02
C ALA A 159 -5.64 7.64 6.31
N LEU A 160 -6.33 8.77 6.21
CA LEU A 160 -5.77 10.02 5.67
C LEU A 160 -4.68 10.59 6.58
N GLU A 161 -4.96 10.71 7.88
CA GLU A 161 -3.96 11.17 8.85
C GLU A 161 -2.72 10.29 8.84
N GLN A 162 -2.90 8.96 8.84
CA GLN A 162 -1.77 8.02 8.74
C GLN A 162 -0.98 8.20 7.44
N ALA A 163 -1.64 8.40 6.29
CA ALA A 163 -0.94 8.63 5.02
C ALA A 163 -0.14 9.96 5.01
N ILE A 164 -0.64 10.99 5.70
CA ILE A 164 0.07 12.27 5.88
C ILE A 164 1.31 12.07 6.74
N GLU A 165 1.19 11.39 7.89
CA GLU A 165 2.30 11.05 8.79
C GLU A 165 3.37 10.22 8.06
N ASP A 166 2.98 9.17 7.35
CA ASP A 166 3.89 8.31 6.59
C ASP A 166 4.65 9.11 5.53
N ARG A 167 3.95 10.01 4.83
CA ARG A 167 4.57 10.92 3.86
C ARG A 167 5.58 11.87 4.51
N ALA A 168 5.26 12.42 5.69
CA ALA A 168 6.17 13.29 6.44
C ALA A 168 7.42 12.54 6.92
N LEU A 169 7.24 11.35 7.50
CA LEU A 169 8.34 10.48 7.95
C LEU A 169 9.25 10.07 6.79
N ASN A 170 8.67 9.72 5.63
CA ASN A 170 9.44 9.37 4.44
C ASN A 170 10.26 10.56 3.92
N ARG A 171 9.72 11.79 3.94
CA ARG A 171 10.49 13.01 3.60
C ARG A 171 11.64 13.24 4.57
N ALA A 172 11.42 13.08 5.88
CA ALA A 172 12.47 13.24 6.90
C ALA A 172 13.59 12.20 6.73
N ARG A 173 13.25 10.93 6.48
CA ARG A 173 14.21 9.85 6.20
C ARG A 173 15.04 10.14 4.94
N GLN A 174 14.42 10.69 3.90
CA GLN A 174 15.14 11.08 2.67
C GLN A 174 16.09 12.27 2.91
N ALA A 175 15.69 13.26 3.73
CA ALA A 175 16.54 14.38 4.09
C ALA A 175 17.76 13.95 4.92
N ALA A 176 17.58 13.01 5.86
CA ALA A 176 18.66 12.47 6.70
C ALA A 176 19.67 11.60 5.94
N ARG A 177 19.25 10.96 4.83
CA ARG A 177 20.12 10.14 3.97
C ARG A 177 21.02 10.95 3.03
N LYS A 178 20.83 12.27 2.92
CA LYS A 178 21.77 13.12 2.17
C LYS A 178 23.07 13.27 2.98
N PRO A 179 24.23 12.81 2.49
CA PRO A 179 25.48 13.00 3.20
C PRO A 179 25.75 14.50 3.36
N LYS A 180 26.04 14.94 4.59
CA LYS A 180 26.53 16.28 4.91
C LYS A 180 27.92 16.48 4.26
N MET A 181 27.96 16.86 2.98
CA MET A 181 29.18 17.33 2.33
C MET A 181 29.29 18.85 2.50
N ARG A 182 29.58 19.29 3.73
CA ARG A 182 30.01 20.64 4.17
C ARG A 182 29.91 20.60 5.70
N GLU A 183 30.94 20.79 6.51
CA GLU A 183 32.10 21.68 6.38
C GLU A 183 33.38 21.02 6.87
N GLN A 184 34.40 20.98 6.01
CA GLN A 184 35.79 21.21 6.42
C GLN A 184 36.46 21.98 5.28
N LEU A 185 36.44 23.31 5.35
CA LEU A 185 37.48 24.12 4.72
C LEU A 185 38.50 24.43 5.82
N PRO A 186 39.74 23.91 5.75
CA PRO A 186 40.82 24.48 6.52
C PRO A 186 41.13 25.85 5.92
N PHE A 187 40.83 26.89 6.71
CA PHE A 187 41.19 28.26 6.43
C PHE A 187 42.73 28.38 6.40
N GLN A 188 43.36 28.27 5.22
CA GLN A 188 44.80 28.47 5.07
C GLN A 188 45.13 29.96 5.29
N ARG A 189 45.51 30.31 6.52
CA ARG A 189 46.24 31.56 6.80
C ARG A 189 47.65 31.43 6.25
N LYS A 190 47.94 32.12 5.14
CA LYS A 190 49.30 32.38 4.66
C LYS A 190 50.05 33.19 5.74
N LYS A 191 51.02 32.57 6.43
CA LYS A 191 52.10 33.29 7.13
C LYS A 191 53.35 33.24 6.27
N ARG A 192 53.84 34.42 5.90
CA ARG A 192 55.19 34.64 5.35
C ARG A 192 56.18 34.44 6.50
N HIS A 193 57.22 33.64 6.31
CA HIS A 193 58.46 33.79 7.07
C HIS A 193 59.65 33.62 6.13
N ALA A 194 60.56 34.58 6.26
CA ALA A 194 61.84 34.65 5.59
C ALA A 194 62.85 33.68 6.22
N ASP A 195 63.79 33.31 5.36
CA ASP A 195 65.07 32.63 5.50
C ASP A 195 65.77 32.66 6.88
N VAL A 196 66.36 31.53 7.29
CA VAL A 196 67.79 31.34 7.65
C VAL A 196 68.09 29.83 7.73
N GLN A 197 68.95 29.34 6.82
CA GLN A 197 70.10 28.43 7.01
C GLN A 197 70.16 27.57 8.30
N GLN A 198 70.54 26.27 8.34
CA GLN A 198 71.72 25.63 7.74
C GLN A 198 71.75 24.13 8.13
N GLN A 199 72.36 23.32 7.26
CA GLN A 199 73.13 22.08 7.51
C GLN A 199 72.45 20.70 7.72
N LYS A 200 72.97 19.77 6.88
CA LYS A 200 72.81 18.32 6.66
C LYS A 200 73.88 17.54 7.50
N PRO A 201 74.14 16.20 7.37
CA PRO A 201 73.40 15.04 6.79
C PRO A 201 73.53 13.70 7.60
N ASP A 202 72.97 12.62 7.01
CA ASP A 202 73.38 11.18 7.09
C ASP A 202 73.01 10.37 8.35
N LYS A 203 72.51 9.12 8.32
CA LYS A 203 72.92 7.92 7.56
C LYS A 203 71.78 6.89 7.41
N ARG A 204 71.73 6.20 6.26
CA ARG A 204 71.14 4.85 6.00
C ARG A 204 72.26 3.78 6.23
N PRO A 205 72.11 2.43 6.01
CA PRO A 205 70.96 1.50 5.96
C PRO A 205 71.22 0.06 6.54
N LYS A 206 70.17 -0.80 6.54
CA LYS A 206 70.13 -2.31 6.38
C LYS A 206 70.80 -3.20 7.47
N LYS A 207 70.26 -4.36 7.89
CA LYS A 207 70.14 -5.62 7.13
C LYS A 207 69.25 -6.69 7.82
N PHE A 208 68.51 -7.42 6.96
CA PHE A 208 68.11 -8.84 6.92
C PHE A 208 68.18 -9.75 8.17
N ALA A 209 67.08 -10.48 8.43
CA ALA A 209 67.04 -11.95 8.32
C ALA A 209 65.59 -12.47 8.31
N VAL A 210 65.40 -13.56 7.59
CA VAL A 210 64.15 -14.19 7.14
C VAL A 210 63.73 -15.28 8.13
N ARG A 211 62.43 -15.39 8.47
CA ARG A 211 61.76 -16.70 8.59
C ARG A 211 60.23 -16.56 8.50
N ASN A 212 59.67 -17.14 7.43
CA ASN A 212 58.24 -17.32 7.19
C ASN A 212 57.62 -18.30 8.20
N VAL A 213 56.44 -17.96 8.74
CA VAL A 213 55.29 -18.88 8.86
C VAL A 213 54.00 -18.04 8.71
N GLU A 214 53.05 -18.61 8.00
CA GLU A 214 51.81 -18.08 7.41
C GLU A 214 50.88 -17.29 8.34
N LYS A 215 50.40 -16.12 7.85
CA LYS A 215 48.95 -15.81 7.91
C LYS A 215 48.55 -14.74 6.91
N ILE A 216 47.55 -15.11 6.12
CA ILE A 216 46.86 -14.39 5.05
C ILE A 216 46.41 -12.99 5.50
N THR A 217 46.96 -11.94 4.87
CA THR A 217 46.29 -10.62 4.71
C THR A 217 46.74 -9.99 3.40
N SER A 218 45.78 -9.74 2.52
CA SER A 218 45.99 -9.30 1.14
C SER A 218 46.36 -7.82 1.06
N LYS A 219 47.35 -7.53 0.21
CA LYS A 219 47.82 -6.22 -0.24
C LYS A 219 46.73 -5.32 -0.83
N ASP A 220 46.98 -4.03 -0.65
CA ASP A 220 46.61 -2.90 -1.50
C ASP A 220 46.16 -3.24 -2.94
N GLN A 221 44.91 -2.87 -3.23
CA GLN A 221 44.46 -2.50 -4.58
C GLN A 221 43.87 -1.08 -4.52
N PRO A 222 44.12 -0.22 -5.52
CA PRO A 222 43.36 1.02 -5.66
C PRO A 222 41.91 0.65 -5.97
N LYS A 223 40.98 1.05 -5.08
CA LYS A 223 39.55 0.80 -5.25
C LYS A 223 39.07 1.38 -6.58
N SER A 224 38.73 0.50 -7.53
CA SER A 224 38.03 0.83 -8.75
C SER A 224 36.74 1.57 -8.42
N LYS A 225 36.62 2.84 -8.84
CA LYS A 225 35.32 3.52 -8.87
C LYS A 225 34.48 2.76 -9.90
N GLY A 226 33.46 2.04 -9.44
CA GLY A 226 32.55 1.30 -10.30
C GLY A 226 31.93 2.19 -11.38
N THR A 227 31.60 1.61 -12.53
CA THR A 227 31.17 2.32 -13.73
C THR A 227 29.83 3.06 -13.53
N PRO A 228 29.64 4.26 -14.11
CA PRO A 228 28.38 5.00 -13.98
C PRO A 228 27.20 4.24 -14.61
N LYS A 229 26.07 4.15 -13.87
CA LYS A 229 24.85 3.44 -14.31
C LYS A 229 24.25 3.96 -15.62
N THR A 230 24.53 5.20 -16.00
CA THR A 230 24.01 5.87 -17.20
C THR A 230 25.03 5.95 -18.34
N GLY A 231 26.23 5.37 -18.17
CA GLY A 231 27.34 5.55 -19.12
C GLY A 231 27.97 6.94 -19.07
N CYS A 232 29.07 7.12 -19.80
CA CYS A 232 29.79 8.37 -19.96
C CYS A 232 28.93 9.43 -20.66
N PHE A 233 28.91 10.66 -20.16
CA PHE A 233 28.11 11.76 -20.75
C PHE A 233 28.61 12.26 -22.12
N HIS A 234 29.78 11.80 -22.58
CA HIS A 234 30.33 12.18 -23.87
C HIS A 234 30.24 11.07 -24.93
N CYS A 235 30.56 9.83 -24.57
CA CYS A 235 30.56 8.68 -25.51
C CYS A 235 29.72 7.48 -25.06
N SER A 236 28.97 7.60 -23.97
CA SER A 236 28.13 6.55 -23.39
C SER A 236 28.88 5.27 -22.93
N GLY A 237 30.21 5.27 -22.95
CA GLY A 237 31.03 4.14 -22.48
C GLY A 237 30.94 3.89 -20.97
N SER A 238 31.40 2.72 -20.54
CA SER A 238 31.40 2.30 -19.12
C SER A 238 32.55 2.95 -18.32
N HIS A 239 32.66 4.27 -18.38
CA HIS A 239 33.62 5.09 -17.63
C HIS A 239 33.00 6.45 -17.27
N TYR A 240 33.55 7.14 -16.27
CA TYR A 240 33.11 8.50 -15.95
C TYR A 240 33.66 9.50 -16.98
N LEU A 241 32.95 10.62 -17.17
CA LEU A 241 33.38 11.70 -18.08
C LEU A 241 34.82 12.16 -17.84
N ASN A 242 35.29 12.14 -16.59
CA ASN A 242 36.66 12.52 -16.22
C ASN A 242 37.73 11.60 -16.81
N ASP A 243 37.39 10.32 -17.00
CA ASP A 243 38.28 9.26 -17.48
C ASP A 243 37.97 8.90 -18.95
N CYS A 244 37.26 9.78 -19.66
CA CYS A 244 36.84 9.54 -21.04
C CYS A 244 38.00 9.76 -22.02
N PRO A 245 38.43 8.73 -22.77
CA PRO A 245 39.57 8.86 -23.69
C PRO A 245 39.25 9.70 -24.93
N THR A 246 37.97 9.93 -25.23
CA THR A 246 37.53 10.70 -26.40
C THR A 246 37.13 12.15 -26.05
N ALA A 247 36.98 12.49 -24.76
CA ALA A 247 36.56 13.83 -24.36
C ALA A 247 37.77 14.77 -24.20
N THR A 248 37.73 15.92 -24.87
CA THR A 248 38.71 16.99 -24.66
C THR A 248 38.48 17.67 -23.31
N LYS A 249 39.43 18.49 -22.86
CA LYS A 249 39.28 19.24 -21.59
C LYS A 249 38.10 20.20 -21.67
N GLU A 250 37.91 20.82 -22.83
CA GLU A 250 36.83 21.76 -23.14
C GLU A 250 35.46 21.07 -23.14
N ASP A 251 35.37 19.85 -23.67
CA ASP A 251 34.14 19.04 -23.64
C ASP A 251 33.77 18.62 -22.22
N ARG A 252 34.76 18.25 -21.40
CA ARG A 252 34.55 17.89 -19.99
C ARG A 252 33.99 19.07 -19.20
N ASP A 253 34.52 20.27 -19.42
CA ASP A 253 34.06 21.48 -18.73
C ASP A 253 32.65 21.90 -19.18
N ARG A 254 32.34 21.82 -20.49
CA ARG A 254 31.01 22.13 -21.03
C ARG A 254 29.93 21.20 -20.50
N LEU A 255 30.14 19.89 -20.59
CA LEU A 255 29.16 18.88 -20.16
C LEU A 255 28.93 18.93 -18.64
N THR A 256 29.97 19.23 -17.86
CA THR A 256 29.84 19.41 -16.40
C THR A 256 29.03 20.68 -16.06
N ALA A 257 29.22 21.78 -16.80
CA ALA A 257 28.49 23.02 -16.62
C ALA A 257 27.00 22.90 -17.01
N GLU A 258 26.67 22.21 -18.09
CA GLU A 258 25.29 22.01 -18.54
C GLU A 258 24.46 21.18 -17.55
N HIS A 259 25.05 20.10 -17.02
CA HIS A 259 24.39 19.29 -16.00
C HIS A 259 24.20 20.04 -14.68
N SER A 260 25.12 20.97 -14.36
CA SER A 260 25.01 21.82 -13.17
C SER A 260 23.91 22.88 -13.30
N LYS A 261 23.69 23.44 -14.50
CA LYS A 261 22.64 24.45 -14.77
C LYS A 261 21.22 23.88 -14.73
N LYS A 262 21.02 22.61 -15.10
CA LYS A 262 19.70 21.95 -15.02
C LYS A 262 19.23 21.66 -13.59
N ALA A 263 20.09 21.79 -12.58
CA ALA A 263 19.77 21.53 -11.17
C ALA A 263 19.29 22.77 -10.36
N GLY A 264 19.27 23.98 -10.94
CA GLY A 264 18.84 25.21 -10.26
C GLY A 264 17.46 25.71 -10.72
N LYS A 265 16.41 25.53 -9.91
CA LYS A 265 15.12 26.24 -10.07
C LYS A 265 15.17 27.58 -9.29
N PRO A 266 14.58 28.68 -9.80
CA PRO A 266 14.71 30.02 -9.21
C PRO A 266 13.85 30.22 -7.96
N GLN A 267 14.42 30.90 -6.97
CA GLN A 267 13.75 31.31 -5.71
C GLN A 267 12.70 32.41 -5.98
N ARG A 268 11.45 32.17 -5.54
CA ARG A 268 10.37 33.16 -5.53
C ARG A 268 10.69 34.26 -4.50
N LYS A 269 10.68 35.52 -4.93
CA LYS A 269 10.77 36.71 -4.06
C LYS A 269 9.46 36.85 -3.26
N GLY A 270 9.58 36.99 -1.94
CA GLY A 270 8.47 37.32 -1.06
C GLY A 270 8.15 38.81 -1.11
N THR A 271 6.85 39.14 -1.13
CA THR A 271 6.32 40.50 -0.94
C THR A 271 6.10 40.76 0.56
N PRO A 272 6.44 41.96 1.08
CA PRO A 272 6.11 42.35 2.45
C PRO A 272 4.68 42.86 2.57
N ASN A 273 4.09 42.63 3.75
CA ASN A 273 2.79 43.13 4.21
C ASN A 273 2.66 44.65 4.11
N LEU A 274 1.52 45.11 3.59
CA LEU A 274 0.69 46.19 4.13
C LEU A 274 -0.71 46.09 3.52
#